data_AF-A0A962IF73-F1
#
_entry.id   AF-A0A962IF73-F1
#
_cell.length_a   1.000
_cell.length_b   1.000
_cell.length_c   1.000
_cell.angle_alpha   90.00
_cell.angle_beta   90.00
_cell.angle_gamma   90.00
#
_symmetry.space_group_name_H-M   'P 1'
#
loop_
_entity.id
_entity.type
_entity.pdbx_description
1 polymer ?
#
loop_
_entity_poly.entity_id
_entity_poly.type
_entity_poly.pdbx_seq_one_letter_code
_entity_poly.pdbx_strand_id
1 'polypeptide(L)'
;LIPEQPGDMDSLYRAIEAMQARGRNFLADPILDPIHFGFTDAIVRYHALRQRYPDIPVLCGTGNVTELTDADTTGMTALLMGIVSELDIDAILTTAVSPHARTAVREADLARRMMFAARQDGNLPRRYGGGLMAHRERKPFVHDTGAIAAMAAAVRDPNFRIQVNQDGIHLYNRDGRHCATDPFELYPCLGEPDSGHAFYLGVELGRAQIAWQLGKRYLQDNELDWGVVTDPPEAADNAAEYRAVATTSKKYNQSS
;
A
#
# COMPACT_ATOMS: atom_id res chain seq x y z
N LEU A 1 0.15 -23.29 -22.12
CA LEU A 1 1.27 -23.99 -22.79
C LEU A 1 2.51 -23.58 -22.05
N ILE A 2 3.25 -24.55 -21.54
CA ILE A 2 4.51 -24.35 -20.86
C ILE A 2 5.60 -25.15 -21.58
N PRO A 3 6.88 -24.78 -21.42
CA PRO A 3 7.99 -25.62 -21.82
C PRO A 3 7.89 -27.05 -21.27
N GLU A 4 8.36 -28.04 -22.03
CA GLU A 4 8.44 -29.43 -21.58
C GLU A 4 9.47 -29.60 -20.45
N GLN A 5 10.57 -28.85 -20.55
CA GLN A 5 11.58 -28.72 -19.50
C GLN A 5 11.78 -27.24 -19.16
N PRO A 6 12.15 -26.88 -17.92
CA PRO A 6 12.43 -25.49 -17.55
C PRO A 6 13.42 -24.83 -18.52
N GLY A 7 13.02 -23.68 -19.08
CA GLY A 7 13.83 -22.92 -20.03
C GLY A 7 13.83 -23.41 -21.48
N ASP A 8 13.25 -24.57 -21.80
CA ASP A 8 13.20 -25.10 -23.17
C ASP A 8 12.15 -24.36 -24.02
N MET A 9 12.56 -23.27 -24.64
CA MET A 9 11.68 -22.45 -25.47
C MET A 9 11.28 -23.16 -26.78
N ASP A 10 12.09 -24.08 -27.29
CA ASP A 10 11.79 -24.76 -28.55
C ASP A 10 10.59 -25.71 -28.41
N SER A 11 10.45 -26.40 -27.27
CA SER A 11 9.23 -27.17 -27.01
C SER A 11 8.00 -26.29 -26.86
N LEU A 12 8.12 -25.13 -26.21
CA LEU A 12 7.02 -24.17 -26.12
C LEU A 12 6.61 -23.65 -27.50
N TYR A 13 7.56 -23.29 -28.36
CA TYR A 13 7.29 -22.83 -29.72
C TYR A 13 6.59 -23.90 -30.57
N ARG A 14 7.06 -25.14 -30.53
CA ARG A 14 6.38 -26.27 -31.20
C ARG A 14 4.95 -26.44 -30.71
N ALA A 15 4.71 -26.29 -29.41
CA ALA A 15 3.37 -26.40 -28.82
C ALA A 15 2.45 -25.25 -29.29
N ILE A 16 2.96 -24.01 -29.35
CA ILE A 16 2.24 -22.84 -29.85
C ILE A 16 1.82 -23.06 -31.30
N GLU A 17 2.77 -23.39 -32.18
CA GLU A 17 2.53 -23.61 -33.60
C GLU A 17 1.50 -24.74 -33.83
N ALA A 18 1.61 -25.82 -33.06
CA ALA A 18 0.67 -26.94 -33.14
C ALA A 18 -0.74 -26.60 -32.62
N MET A 19 -0.89 -25.65 -31.69
CA MET A 19 -2.21 -25.17 -31.23
C MET A 19 -2.83 -24.17 -32.21
N GLN A 20 -2.01 -23.27 -32.78
CA GLN A 20 -2.45 -22.34 -33.82
C GLN A 20 -2.92 -23.08 -35.07
N ALA A 21 -2.17 -24.09 -35.55
CA ALA A 21 -2.56 -24.91 -36.70
C ALA A 21 -3.88 -25.66 -36.47
N ARG A 22 -4.24 -25.94 -35.22
CA ARG A 22 -5.51 -26.59 -34.84
C ARG A 22 -6.64 -25.59 -34.54
N GLY A 23 -6.38 -24.28 -34.59
CA GLY A 23 -7.35 -23.24 -34.24
C GLY A 23 -7.88 -23.36 -32.80
N ARG A 24 -7.02 -23.80 -31.86
CA ARG A 24 -7.40 -23.97 -30.45
C ARG A 24 -6.87 -22.80 -29.62
N ASN A 25 -7.69 -22.29 -28.70
CA ASN A 25 -7.27 -21.25 -27.77
C ASN A 25 -6.23 -21.78 -26.77
N PHE A 26 -5.29 -20.92 -26.38
CA PHE A 26 -4.27 -21.22 -25.38
C PHE A 26 -3.78 -19.94 -24.72
N LEU A 27 -3.05 -20.10 -23.62
CA LEU A 27 -2.16 -19.09 -23.03
C LEU A 27 -0.75 -19.67 -23.04
N ALA A 28 0.23 -18.95 -23.55
CA ALA A 28 1.64 -19.34 -23.49
C ALA A 28 2.29 -18.80 -22.22
N ASP A 29 3.12 -19.60 -21.57
CA ASP A 29 3.81 -19.22 -20.33
C ASP A 29 5.24 -19.82 -20.33
N PRO A 30 6.28 -19.00 -20.58
CA PRO A 30 7.69 -19.37 -20.44
C PRO A 30 8.15 -19.67 -19.01
N ILE A 31 7.26 -19.50 -18.02
CA ILE A 31 7.47 -19.65 -16.59
C ILE A 31 8.44 -18.59 -16.03
N LEU A 32 7.98 -17.84 -15.03
CA LEU A 32 8.81 -16.93 -14.26
C LEU A 32 9.52 -17.68 -13.12
N ASP A 33 10.84 -17.78 -13.21
CA ASP A 33 11.66 -18.45 -12.21
C ASP A 33 11.87 -17.58 -10.95
N PRO A 34 12.11 -18.18 -9.77
CA PRO A 34 12.52 -17.45 -8.59
C PRO A 34 13.86 -16.70 -8.76
N ILE A 35 14.07 -15.68 -7.91
CA ILE A 35 15.35 -14.95 -7.86
C ILE A 35 16.47 -15.94 -7.50
N HIS A 36 17.61 -15.84 -8.20
CA HIS A 36 18.75 -16.77 -8.18
C HIS A 36 18.55 -18.13 -8.87
N PHE A 37 17.37 -18.41 -9.41
CA PHE A 37 17.08 -19.64 -10.15
C PHE A 37 16.76 -19.40 -11.63
N GLY A 38 17.15 -18.24 -12.16
CA GLY A 38 16.92 -17.87 -13.56
C GLY A 38 15.89 -16.75 -13.78
N PHE A 39 15.43 -16.05 -12.74
CA PHE A 39 14.45 -14.94 -12.85
C PHE A 39 14.73 -13.96 -14.00
N THR A 40 15.98 -13.46 -14.11
CA THR A 40 16.34 -12.51 -15.16
C THR A 40 16.29 -13.15 -16.54
N ASP A 41 16.78 -14.38 -16.67
CA ASP A 41 16.69 -15.14 -17.92
C ASP A 41 15.23 -15.39 -18.31
N ALA A 42 14.35 -15.63 -17.33
CA ALA A 42 12.92 -15.77 -17.54
C ALA A 42 12.29 -14.50 -18.12
N ILE A 43 12.66 -13.31 -17.62
CA ILE A 43 12.22 -12.03 -18.21
C ILE A 43 12.67 -11.94 -19.68
N VAL A 44 13.91 -12.33 -19.98
CA VAL A 44 14.41 -12.37 -21.37
C VAL A 44 13.61 -13.35 -22.22
N ARG A 45 13.21 -14.51 -21.68
CA ARG A 45 12.35 -15.48 -22.38
C ARG A 45 10.96 -14.90 -22.68
N TYR A 46 10.33 -14.18 -21.75
CA TYR A 46 9.06 -13.49 -22.02
C TYR A 46 9.23 -12.42 -23.12
N HIS A 47 10.32 -11.64 -23.07
CA HIS A 47 10.61 -10.65 -24.09
C HIS A 47 10.79 -11.28 -25.49
N ALA A 48 11.60 -12.34 -25.58
CA ALA A 48 11.82 -13.08 -26.82
C ALA A 48 10.51 -13.73 -27.34
N LEU A 49 9.69 -14.29 -26.44
CA LEU A 49 8.39 -14.84 -26.81
C LEU A 49 7.49 -13.78 -27.43
N ARG A 50 7.34 -12.61 -26.79
CA ARG A 50 6.50 -11.52 -27.30
C ARG A 50 7.01 -10.96 -28.62
N GLN A 51 8.33 -10.88 -28.83
CA GLN A 51 8.88 -10.49 -30.13
C GLN A 51 8.58 -11.51 -31.24
N ARG A 52 8.70 -12.81 -30.93
CA ARG A 52 8.48 -13.88 -31.92
C ARG A 52 7.00 -14.07 -32.25
N TYR A 53 6.13 -13.91 -31.25
CA TYR A 53 4.68 -14.06 -31.39
C TYR A 53 3.96 -12.83 -30.80
N PRO A 54 3.84 -11.73 -31.58
CA PRO A 54 3.28 -10.48 -31.08
C PRO A 54 1.83 -10.59 -30.61
N ASP A 55 1.02 -11.42 -31.26
CA ASP A 55 -0.44 -11.43 -31.09
C ASP A 55 -0.98 -12.63 -30.28
N ILE A 56 -0.10 -13.47 -29.71
CA ILE A 56 -0.58 -14.63 -28.94
C ILE A 56 -0.95 -14.24 -27.51
N PRO A 57 -1.94 -14.90 -26.90
CA PRO A 57 -2.22 -14.73 -25.48
C PRO A 57 -1.09 -15.30 -24.61
N VAL A 58 -0.60 -14.49 -23.67
CA VAL A 58 0.48 -14.85 -22.73
C VAL A 58 -0.03 -14.78 -21.29
N LEU A 59 0.38 -15.77 -20.48
CA LEU A 59 0.16 -15.83 -19.05
C LEU A 59 1.50 -15.64 -18.33
N CYS A 60 1.51 -14.91 -17.21
CA CYS A 60 2.66 -14.82 -16.32
C CYS A 60 2.28 -15.13 -14.87
N GLY A 61 2.94 -16.13 -14.29
CA GLY A 61 2.84 -16.45 -12.86
C GLY A 61 3.81 -15.61 -12.02
N THR A 62 3.31 -14.85 -11.05
CA THR A 62 4.15 -13.94 -10.24
C THR A 62 4.49 -14.46 -8.85
N GLY A 63 3.79 -15.50 -8.38
CA GLY A 63 3.90 -16.01 -7.01
C GLY A 63 5.31 -16.43 -6.60
N ASN A 64 6.07 -17.06 -7.51
CA ASN A 64 7.46 -17.49 -7.26
C ASN A 64 8.41 -16.35 -6.86
N VAL A 65 8.07 -15.11 -7.23
CA VAL A 65 8.88 -13.93 -6.93
C VAL A 65 8.34 -13.24 -5.69
N THR A 66 7.03 -13.02 -5.61
CA THR A 66 6.41 -12.31 -4.48
C THR A 66 6.33 -13.13 -3.19
N GLU A 67 6.28 -14.46 -3.27
CA GLU A 67 6.17 -15.32 -2.07
C GLU A 67 7.52 -15.78 -1.53
N LEU A 68 8.55 -15.86 -2.38
CA LEU A 68 9.87 -16.42 -2.05
C LEU A 68 10.96 -15.34 -1.89
N THR A 69 10.56 -14.10 -1.66
CA THR A 69 11.47 -12.98 -1.44
C THR A 69 11.05 -12.23 -0.19
N ASP A 70 11.97 -12.05 0.77
CA ASP A 70 11.73 -11.23 1.97
C ASP A 70 11.76 -9.73 1.61
N ALA A 71 10.68 -9.26 0.99
CA ALA A 71 10.49 -7.87 0.61
C ALA A 71 9.00 -7.50 0.58
N ASP A 72 8.69 -6.21 0.56
CA ASP A 72 7.31 -5.76 0.49
C ASP A 72 6.66 -6.11 -0.86
N THR A 73 5.65 -6.97 -0.81
CA THR A 73 4.93 -7.45 -2.00
C THR A 73 4.35 -6.32 -2.85
N THR A 74 3.89 -5.23 -2.23
CA THR A 74 3.34 -4.07 -2.96
C THR A 74 4.31 -3.48 -3.99
N GLY A 75 5.58 -3.33 -3.62
CA GLY A 75 6.62 -2.80 -4.51
C GLY A 75 7.04 -3.81 -5.57
N MET A 76 7.17 -5.08 -5.18
CA MET A 76 7.49 -6.17 -6.11
C MET A 76 6.40 -6.36 -7.17
N THR A 77 5.14 -6.39 -6.74
CA THR A 77 3.97 -6.49 -7.60
C THR A 77 3.90 -5.29 -8.55
N ALA A 78 4.17 -4.07 -8.07
CA ALA A 78 4.23 -2.89 -8.94
C ALA A 78 5.28 -3.05 -10.06
N LEU A 79 6.50 -3.51 -9.73
CA LEU A 79 7.55 -3.75 -10.71
C LEU A 79 7.17 -4.83 -11.72
N LEU A 80 6.69 -5.98 -11.24
CA LEU A 80 6.27 -7.10 -12.10
C LEU A 80 5.12 -6.69 -13.03
N MET A 81 4.13 -5.94 -12.53
CA MET A 81 3.04 -5.44 -13.38
C MET A 81 3.52 -4.40 -14.40
N GLY A 82 4.60 -3.67 -14.12
CA GLY A 82 5.27 -2.82 -15.11
C GLY A 82 5.80 -3.65 -16.28
N ILE A 83 6.56 -4.70 -15.98
CA ILE A 83 7.08 -5.65 -17.00
C ILE A 83 5.94 -6.28 -17.80
N VAL A 84 4.89 -6.74 -17.12
CA VAL A 84 3.67 -7.30 -17.73
C VAL A 84 3.03 -6.30 -18.69
N SER A 85 2.93 -5.03 -18.28
CA SER A 85 2.35 -3.97 -19.10
C SER A 85 3.20 -3.64 -20.32
N GLU A 86 4.54 -3.62 -20.19
CA GLU A 86 5.47 -3.38 -21.30
C GLU A 86 5.50 -4.55 -22.31
N LEU A 87 5.40 -5.78 -21.82
CA LEU A 87 5.38 -7.00 -22.64
C LEU A 87 3.98 -7.38 -23.14
N ASP A 88 2.98 -6.55 -22.88
CA ASP A 88 1.59 -6.77 -23.29
C ASP A 88 1.03 -8.14 -22.86
N ILE A 89 1.35 -8.59 -21.65
CA ILE A 89 0.93 -9.90 -21.14
C ILE A 89 -0.56 -9.88 -20.77
N ASP A 90 -1.32 -10.85 -21.28
CA ASP A 90 -2.78 -10.89 -21.25
C ASP A 90 -3.36 -11.34 -19.91
N ALA A 91 -2.66 -12.23 -19.21
CA ALA A 91 -3.14 -12.83 -17.98
C ALA A 91 -2.04 -12.93 -16.92
N ILE A 92 -2.44 -12.77 -15.66
CA ILE A 92 -1.57 -12.98 -14.50
C ILE A 92 -2.13 -14.12 -13.66
N LEU A 93 -1.23 -15.05 -13.28
CA LEU A 93 -1.51 -16.06 -12.28
C LEU A 93 -0.86 -15.64 -10.95
N THR A 94 -1.70 -15.32 -9.98
CA THR A 94 -1.27 -14.97 -8.61
C THR A 94 -2.21 -15.61 -7.61
N THR A 95 -1.68 -15.92 -6.43
CA THR A 95 -2.43 -16.51 -5.30
C THR A 95 -2.22 -15.66 -4.05
N ALA A 96 -3.06 -15.84 -3.04
CA ALA A 96 -2.93 -15.19 -1.73
C ALA A 96 -2.93 -16.24 -0.63
N VAL A 97 -2.10 -17.29 -0.81
CA VAL A 97 -2.06 -18.46 0.09
C VAL A 97 -1.00 -18.33 1.17
N SER A 98 0.13 -17.66 0.87
CA SER A 98 1.16 -17.37 1.88
C SER A 98 0.70 -16.26 2.82
N PRO A 99 0.91 -16.39 4.15
CA PRO A 99 0.62 -15.32 5.11
C PRO A 99 1.32 -13.99 4.78
N HIS A 100 2.52 -14.05 4.20
CA HIS A 100 3.27 -12.88 3.75
C HIS A 100 2.62 -12.20 2.53
N ALA A 101 2.09 -12.99 1.60
CA ALA A 101 1.49 -12.52 0.35
C ALA A 101 -0.05 -12.49 0.38
N ARG A 102 -0.65 -12.35 1.57
CA ARG A 102 -2.11 -12.41 1.78
C ARG A 102 -2.92 -11.37 0.98
N THR A 103 -2.29 -10.29 0.53
CA THR A 103 -2.90 -9.24 -0.29
C THR A 103 -2.47 -9.24 -1.75
N ALA A 104 -1.66 -10.22 -2.19
CA ALA A 104 -1.08 -10.23 -3.54
C ALA A 104 -2.11 -10.13 -4.68
N VAL A 105 -3.28 -10.76 -4.54
CA VAL A 105 -4.37 -10.65 -5.53
C VAL A 105 -4.87 -9.21 -5.65
N ARG A 106 -5.08 -8.53 -4.52
CA ARG A 106 -5.54 -7.13 -4.50
C ARG A 106 -4.47 -6.17 -4.99
N GLU A 107 -3.22 -6.43 -4.64
CA GLU A 107 -2.07 -5.69 -5.12
C GLU A 107 -1.95 -5.78 -6.64
N ALA A 108 -2.04 -6.98 -7.20
CA ALA A 108 -2.00 -7.21 -8.64
C ALA A 108 -3.19 -6.54 -9.35
N ASP A 109 -4.39 -6.60 -8.75
CA ASP A 109 -5.58 -5.93 -9.27
C ASP A 109 -5.43 -4.40 -9.32
N LEU A 110 -4.86 -3.79 -8.27
CA LEU A 110 -4.60 -2.35 -8.25
C LEU A 110 -3.48 -1.97 -9.22
N ALA A 111 -2.38 -2.73 -9.20
CA ALA A 111 -1.21 -2.48 -10.02
C ALA A 111 -1.52 -2.59 -11.53
N ARG A 112 -2.25 -3.62 -11.97
CA ARG A 112 -2.62 -3.74 -13.40
C ARG A 112 -3.47 -2.57 -13.89
N ARG A 113 -4.38 -2.05 -13.05
CA ARG A 113 -5.23 -0.89 -13.39
C ARG A 113 -4.40 0.39 -13.48
N MET A 114 -3.49 0.58 -12.53
CA MET A 114 -2.53 1.68 -12.52
C MET A 114 -1.66 1.68 -13.78
N MET A 115 -1.07 0.53 -14.13
CA MET A 115 -0.20 0.42 -15.30
C MET A 115 -0.98 0.60 -16.60
N PHE A 116 -2.18 0.02 -16.71
CA PHE A 116 -3.05 0.21 -17.86
C PHE A 116 -3.38 1.69 -18.08
N ALA A 117 -3.82 2.41 -17.05
CA ALA A 117 -4.15 3.83 -17.16
C ALA A 117 -2.92 4.67 -17.53
N ALA A 118 -1.78 4.42 -16.91
CA ALA A 118 -0.53 5.13 -17.22
C ALA A 118 -0.07 4.92 -18.67
N ARG A 119 -0.17 3.69 -19.18
CA ARG A 119 0.14 3.36 -20.58
C ARG A 119 -0.81 4.03 -21.56
N GLN A 120 -2.12 4.05 -21.29
CA GLN A 120 -3.11 4.74 -22.13
C GLN A 120 -2.83 6.24 -22.22
N ASP A 121 -2.41 6.86 -21.13
CA ASP A 121 -2.09 8.29 -21.08
C ASP A 121 -0.68 8.63 -21.62
N GLY A 122 0.16 7.63 -21.93
CA GLY A 122 1.56 7.84 -22.29
C GLY A 122 2.40 8.47 -21.17
N ASN A 123 2.03 8.23 -19.92
CA ASN A 123 2.63 8.84 -18.73
C ASN A 123 3.31 7.81 -17.84
N LEU A 124 4.18 8.31 -16.95
CA LEU A 124 4.74 7.49 -15.87
C LEU A 124 3.61 6.97 -14.96
N PRO A 125 3.70 5.75 -14.39
CA PRO A 125 2.72 5.20 -13.45
C PRO A 125 2.80 5.89 -12.08
N ARG A 126 2.53 7.18 -12.07
CA ARG A 126 2.66 8.10 -10.95
C ARG A 126 1.40 8.95 -10.89
N ARG A 127 0.84 9.11 -9.69
CA ARG A 127 -0.40 9.88 -9.43
C ARG A 127 -1.71 9.22 -9.88
N TYR A 128 -1.70 7.92 -10.18
CA TYR A 128 -2.91 7.11 -10.43
C TYR A 128 -3.51 6.49 -9.14
N GLY A 129 -3.24 7.11 -7.99
CA GLY A 129 -3.53 6.56 -6.66
C GLY A 129 -2.26 6.34 -5.81
N GLY A 130 -2.48 6.07 -4.52
CA GLY A 130 -1.44 5.77 -3.53
C GLY A 130 -1.52 4.36 -2.96
N GLY A 131 -2.44 3.51 -3.43
CA GLY A 131 -2.75 2.26 -2.75
C GLY A 131 -1.62 1.22 -2.70
N LEU A 132 -0.62 1.29 -3.59
CA LEU A 132 0.59 0.45 -3.49
C LEU A 132 1.67 1.05 -2.57
N MET A 133 1.45 2.26 -2.03
CA MET A 133 2.39 2.96 -1.16
C MET A 133 2.07 2.74 0.32
N ALA A 134 2.21 1.49 0.78
CA ALA A 134 1.86 1.11 2.15
C ALA A 134 2.76 1.79 3.19
N HIS A 135 4.09 1.70 3.02
CA HIS A 135 5.05 2.15 4.03
C HIS A 135 5.30 3.66 4.04
N ARG A 136 5.24 4.35 2.90
CA ARG A 136 5.65 5.76 2.82
C ARG A 136 4.70 6.57 1.97
N GLU A 137 4.46 7.82 2.35
CA GLU A 137 3.77 8.78 1.50
C GLU A 137 4.74 9.65 0.69
N ARG A 138 4.24 10.18 -0.44
CA ARG A 138 5.03 11.12 -1.26
C ARG A 138 5.28 12.46 -0.55
N LYS A 139 4.35 12.87 0.31
CA LYS A 139 4.36 14.14 1.06
C LYS A 139 3.74 13.91 2.44
N PRO A 140 4.47 13.29 3.38
CA PRO A 140 3.90 12.93 4.67
C PRO A 140 3.64 14.12 5.59
N PHE A 141 4.54 15.11 5.57
CA PHE A 141 4.46 16.27 6.45
C PHE A 141 3.85 17.46 5.70
N VAL A 142 2.68 17.90 6.14
CA VAL A 142 1.93 19.01 5.53
C VAL A 142 2.40 20.36 6.06
N HIS A 143 2.85 20.39 7.31
CA HIS A 143 3.19 21.60 8.03
C HIS A 143 4.64 21.56 8.47
N ASP A 144 5.35 22.68 8.31
CA ASP A 144 6.65 22.88 8.94
C ASP A 144 6.49 23.34 10.40
N THR A 145 7.59 23.46 11.11
CA THR A 145 7.60 23.83 12.54
C THR A 145 7.05 25.24 12.80
N GLY A 146 7.22 26.16 11.85
CA GLY A 146 6.67 27.51 11.94
C GLY A 146 5.15 27.50 11.84
N ALA A 147 4.60 26.75 10.88
CA ALA A 147 3.17 26.57 10.71
C ALA A 147 2.53 25.90 11.94
N ILE A 148 3.17 24.86 12.50
CA ILE A 148 2.70 24.21 13.73
C ILE A 148 2.73 25.17 14.92
N ALA A 149 3.81 25.97 15.07
CA ALA A 149 3.89 26.97 16.12
C ALA A 149 2.77 28.02 16.03
N ALA A 150 2.44 28.47 14.82
CA ALA A 150 1.33 29.40 14.60
C ALA A 150 -0.03 28.79 14.97
N MET A 151 -0.26 27.51 14.63
CA MET A 151 -1.47 26.79 15.04
C MET A 151 -1.55 26.64 16.55
N ALA A 152 -0.46 26.23 17.21
CA ALA A 152 -0.39 26.11 18.66
C ALA A 152 -0.71 27.44 19.36
N ALA A 153 -0.17 28.56 18.85
CA ALA A 153 -0.44 29.90 19.40
C ALA A 153 -1.91 30.35 19.29
N ALA A 154 -2.71 29.72 18.42
CA ALA A 154 -4.14 29.99 18.28
C ALA A 154 -5.03 29.16 19.23
N VAL A 155 -4.48 28.10 19.85
CA VAL A 155 -5.23 27.24 20.76
C VAL A 155 -5.49 27.93 22.10
N ARG A 156 -6.70 27.78 22.64
CA ARG A 156 -7.14 28.38 23.91
C ARG A 156 -7.75 27.39 24.89
N ASP A 157 -8.05 26.17 24.42
CA ASP A 157 -8.60 25.07 25.20
C ASP A 157 -7.49 24.13 25.71
N PRO A 158 -7.76 23.33 26.74
CA PRO A 158 -6.77 22.40 27.31
C PRO A 158 -6.59 21.12 26.48
N ASN A 159 -7.33 20.92 25.39
CA ASN A 159 -7.28 19.65 24.66
C ASN A 159 -5.96 19.55 23.87
N PHE A 160 -5.29 18.43 24.06
CA PHE A 160 -4.06 18.13 23.36
C PHE A 160 -4.30 17.87 21.88
N ARG A 161 -3.47 18.50 21.07
CA ARG A 161 -3.37 18.30 19.63
C ARG A 161 -2.00 17.72 19.33
N ILE A 162 -2.00 16.72 18.46
CA ILE A 162 -0.80 16.04 18.00
C ILE A 162 -0.61 16.35 16.51
N GLN A 163 0.60 16.74 16.13
CA GLN A 163 0.99 16.94 14.74
C GLN A 163 2.37 16.33 14.51
N VAL A 164 2.65 15.93 13.28
CA VAL A 164 3.92 15.31 12.92
C VAL A 164 4.56 16.08 11.77
N ASN A 165 5.85 16.37 11.90
CA ASN A 165 6.65 16.92 10.81
C ASN A 165 8.08 16.35 10.81
N GLN A 166 8.99 16.94 10.04
CA GLN A 166 10.39 16.51 9.95
C GLN A 166 11.11 16.49 11.31
N ASP A 167 10.76 17.42 12.22
CA ASP A 167 11.45 17.59 13.51
C ASP A 167 10.96 16.59 14.57
N GLY A 168 9.79 15.98 14.37
CA GLY A 168 9.24 14.98 15.29
C GLY A 168 7.73 15.07 15.49
N ILE A 169 7.31 14.61 16.66
CA ILE A 169 5.94 14.60 17.14
C ILE A 169 5.74 15.85 17.99
N HIS A 170 4.85 16.73 17.54
CA HIS A 170 4.46 17.95 18.24
C HIS A 170 3.20 17.69 19.05
N LEU A 171 3.25 18.01 20.33
CA LEU A 171 2.13 17.94 21.26
C LEU A 171 1.88 19.33 21.83
N TYR A 172 0.66 19.84 21.71
CA TYR A 172 0.35 21.18 22.23
C TYR A 172 -1.10 21.36 22.63
N ASN A 173 -1.32 22.33 23.51
CA ASN A 173 -2.62 22.87 23.89
C ASN A 173 -2.43 24.35 24.29
N ARG A 174 -3.37 24.94 25.05
CA ARG A 174 -3.21 26.32 25.57
C ARG A 174 -2.05 26.51 26.57
N ASP A 175 -1.63 25.43 27.24
CA ASP A 175 -0.70 25.46 28.36
C ASP A 175 0.76 25.27 27.91
N GLY A 176 0.99 24.74 26.71
CA GLY A 176 2.33 24.58 26.17
C GLY A 176 2.38 23.91 24.79
N ARG A 177 3.59 23.93 24.22
CA ARG A 177 3.96 23.18 23.00
C ARG A 177 5.27 22.45 23.26
N HIS A 178 5.28 21.16 22.96
CA HIS A 178 6.40 20.26 23.12
C HIS A 178 6.64 19.50 21.82
N CYS A 179 7.88 19.15 21.54
CA CYS A 179 8.27 18.37 20.37
C CYS A 179 9.32 17.36 20.79
N ALA A 180 9.14 16.10 20.40
CA ALA A 180 10.09 15.02 20.64
C ALA A 180 9.98 13.96 19.53
N THR A 181 11.00 13.12 19.41
CA THR A 181 10.98 11.96 18.51
C THR A 181 10.55 10.68 19.23
N ASP A 182 10.75 10.62 20.55
CA ASP A 182 10.25 9.58 21.43
C ASP A 182 8.96 10.05 22.12
N PRO A 183 7.80 9.39 21.93
CA PRO A 183 6.57 9.66 22.66
C PRO A 183 6.72 9.75 24.17
N PHE A 184 7.59 8.95 24.78
CA PHE A 184 7.74 8.92 26.24
C PHE A 184 8.30 10.23 26.79
N GLU A 185 9.07 10.99 26.01
CA GLU A 185 9.56 12.32 26.40
C GLU A 185 8.44 13.36 26.48
N LEU A 186 7.29 13.10 25.84
CA LEU A 186 6.12 13.98 25.87
C LEU A 186 5.20 13.68 27.05
N TYR A 187 5.33 12.51 27.70
CA TYR A 187 4.43 12.09 28.77
C TYR A 187 4.48 13.00 30.00
N PRO A 188 5.65 13.49 30.48
CA PRO A 188 5.70 14.45 31.57
C PRO A 188 4.92 15.74 31.29
N CYS A 189 4.74 16.11 30.02
CA CYS A 189 4.00 17.30 29.60
C CYS A 189 2.48 17.12 29.62
N LEU A 190 1.98 15.89 29.77
CA LEU A 190 0.55 15.58 29.84
C LEU A 190 -0.07 15.88 31.21
N GLY A 191 0.77 16.06 32.24
CA GLY A 191 0.32 16.20 33.63
C GLY A 191 -0.24 14.88 34.19
N GLU A 192 -1.31 14.96 34.97
CA GLU A 192 -2.01 13.80 35.55
C GLU A 192 -3.41 13.66 34.92
N PRO A 193 -3.52 13.22 33.65
CA PRO A 193 -4.81 12.98 33.02
C PRO A 193 -5.54 11.81 33.69
N ASP A 194 -6.86 11.79 33.58
CA ASP A 194 -7.62 10.58 33.94
C ASP A 194 -7.21 9.39 33.04
N SER A 195 -7.59 8.19 33.47
CA SER A 195 -7.20 6.96 32.77
C SER A 195 -7.68 6.90 31.32
N GLY A 196 -8.84 7.48 31.00
CA GLY A 196 -9.38 7.52 29.65
C GLY A 196 -8.56 8.42 28.74
N HIS A 197 -8.24 9.63 29.20
CA HIS A 197 -7.39 10.58 28.48
C HIS A 197 -5.96 10.06 28.32
N ALA A 198 -5.38 9.46 29.37
CA ALA A 198 -4.06 8.86 29.31
C ALA A 198 -3.99 7.74 28.26
N PHE A 199 -4.98 6.86 28.24
CA PHE A 199 -5.08 5.77 27.25
C PHE A 199 -5.19 6.32 25.82
N TYR A 200 -6.10 7.27 25.60
CA TYR A 200 -6.28 7.91 24.29
C TYR A 200 -4.98 8.54 23.77
N LEU A 201 -4.31 9.33 24.61
CA LEU A 201 -3.06 10.00 24.23
C LEU A 201 -1.93 9.00 23.96
N GLY A 202 -1.86 7.90 24.71
CA GLY A 202 -0.89 6.83 24.45
C GLY A 202 -1.09 6.20 23.07
N VAL A 203 -2.35 5.92 22.68
CA VAL A 203 -2.68 5.39 21.35
C VAL A 203 -2.30 6.37 20.24
N GLU A 204 -2.70 7.63 20.38
CA GLU A 204 -2.42 8.66 19.37
C GLU A 204 -0.92 8.96 19.22
N LEU A 205 -0.18 9.07 20.33
CA LEU A 205 1.26 9.31 20.28
C LEU A 205 2.03 8.11 19.70
N GLY A 206 1.61 6.87 20.00
CA GLY A 206 2.15 5.69 19.35
C GLY A 206 1.89 5.67 17.83
N ARG A 207 0.67 6.03 17.41
CA ARG A 207 0.34 6.15 15.98
C ARG A 207 1.16 7.27 15.30
N ALA A 208 1.32 8.41 15.97
CA ALA A 208 2.13 9.53 15.49
C ALA A 208 3.61 9.15 15.33
N GLN A 209 4.15 8.35 16.25
CA GLN A 209 5.52 7.81 16.17
C GLN A 209 5.72 6.95 14.92
N ILE A 210 4.84 5.99 14.69
CA ILE A 210 4.90 5.12 13.50
C ILE A 210 4.81 5.99 12.23
N ALA A 211 3.92 6.98 12.22
CA ALA A 211 3.77 7.87 11.07
C ALA A 211 5.03 8.70 10.81
N TRP A 212 5.67 9.23 11.86
CA TRP A 212 6.91 9.95 11.75
C TRP A 212 8.04 9.08 11.20
N GLN A 213 8.26 7.90 11.80
CA GLN A 213 9.33 6.98 11.44
C GLN A 213 9.24 6.49 10.00
N LEU A 214 8.02 6.17 9.56
CA LEU A 214 7.78 5.64 8.21
C LEU A 214 7.58 6.75 7.17
N GLY A 215 7.41 8.01 7.58
CA GLY A 215 7.01 9.08 6.67
C GLY A 215 5.61 8.81 6.10
N LYS A 216 4.63 8.63 6.99
CA LYS A 216 3.20 8.60 6.70
C LYS A 216 2.55 9.91 7.12
N ARG A 217 1.40 10.22 6.53
CA ARG A 217 0.54 11.29 7.04
C ARG A 217 -0.12 10.83 8.31
N TYR A 218 0.04 11.65 9.34
CA TYR A 218 -0.70 11.52 10.58
C TYR A 218 -1.85 12.53 10.57
N LEU A 219 -3.04 12.04 10.90
CA LEU A 219 -4.19 12.85 11.25
C LEU A 219 -4.77 12.25 12.53
N GLN A 220 -4.84 13.06 13.58
CA GLN A 220 -5.38 12.63 14.87
C GLN A 220 -6.80 12.08 14.70
N ASP A 221 -7.15 11.07 15.50
CA ASP A 221 -8.42 10.33 15.44
C ASP A 221 -8.64 9.50 14.15
N ASN A 222 -7.65 9.43 13.26
CA ASN A 222 -7.72 8.63 12.03
C ASN A 222 -6.66 7.53 12.05
N GLU A 223 -6.99 6.40 11.44
CA GLU A 223 -6.01 5.34 11.19
C GLU A 223 -4.97 5.77 10.15
N LEU A 224 -3.79 5.15 10.21
CA LEU A 224 -2.80 5.32 9.15
C LEU A 224 -3.30 4.63 7.88
N ASP A 225 -3.16 5.30 6.74
CA ASP A 225 -3.51 4.72 5.44
C ASP A 225 -2.43 3.72 5.02
N TRP A 226 -2.72 2.42 5.04
CA TRP A 226 -1.78 1.39 4.57
C TRP A 226 -1.99 1.01 3.09
N GLY A 227 -2.89 1.71 2.38
CA GLY A 227 -3.24 1.41 1.01
C GLY A 227 -3.90 0.03 0.89
N VAL A 228 -3.40 -0.79 -0.05
CA VAL A 228 -4.01 -2.06 -0.44
C VAL A 228 -3.65 -3.23 0.48
N VAL A 229 -2.84 -3.04 1.53
CA VAL A 229 -2.45 -4.13 2.44
C VAL A 229 -3.40 -4.31 3.63
N THR A 230 -4.14 -3.25 3.98
CA THR A 230 -5.26 -3.33 4.94
C THR A 230 -6.57 -3.33 4.21
N ASP A 231 -7.61 -3.93 4.78
CA ASP A 231 -8.95 -3.78 4.23
C ASP A 231 -9.27 -2.28 4.10
N PRO A 232 -9.88 -1.87 2.98
CA PRO A 232 -10.39 -0.51 2.93
C PRO A 232 -11.28 -0.35 4.17
N PRO A 233 -11.13 0.75 4.94
CA PRO A 233 -12.08 1.03 6.01
C PRO A 233 -13.45 0.88 5.37
N GLU A 234 -14.34 0.07 5.99
CA GLU A 234 -15.67 -0.24 5.47
C GLU A 234 -16.15 0.99 4.73
N ALA A 235 -16.31 0.85 3.40
CA ALA A 235 -16.64 1.97 2.53
C ALA A 235 -17.64 2.78 3.31
N ALA A 236 -17.28 4.04 3.61
CA ALA A 236 -18.09 4.90 4.44
C ALA A 236 -19.42 5.11 3.71
N ASP A 237 -20.30 4.13 3.81
CA ASP A 237 -21.72 4.24 3.63
C ASP A 237 -22.07 5.32 4.65
N ASN A 238 -22.26 6.51 4.10
CA ASN A 238 -22.94 7.61 4.74
C ASN A 238 -22.18 8.35 5.87
N ALA A 239 -20.91 8.71 5.64
CA ALA A 239 -20.27 9.80 6.41
C ALA A 239 -20.94 11.19 6.20
N ALA A 240 -21.84 11.30 5.22
CA ALA A 240 -22.73 12.46 5.05
C ALA A 240 -24.02 12.39 5.92
N GLU A 241 -24.33 11.25 6.54
CA GLU A 241 -25.62 11.01 7.21
C GLU A 241 -25.49 10.85 8.73
N TYR A 242 -24.27 10.64 9.26
CA TYR A 242 -24.02 10.55 10.72
C TYR A 242 -23.41 11.82 11.37
N ARG A 243 -23.50 12.98 10.71
CA ARG A 243 -23.24 14.30 11.34
C ARG A 243 -24.51 15.05 11.76
N ALA A 244 -25.60 14.33 11.97
CA ALA A 244 -26.77 14.86 12.65
C ALA A 244 -26.82 14.33 14.11
N VAL A 245 -26.52 15.23 15.04
CA VAL A 245 -26.89 15.16 16.47
C VAL A 245 -26.07 14.21 17.35
N ALA A 246 -24.83 14.61 17.67
CA ALA A 246 -24.23 14.29 18.96
C ALA A 246 -24.58 15.40 19.97
N THR A 247 -25.82 15.43 20.46
CA THR A 247 -26.14 16.20 21.67
C THR A 247 -25.66 15.43 22.90
N THR A 248 -24.74 16.07 23.60
CA THR A 248 -24.43 15.89 25.02
C THR A 248 -25.69 15.63 25.86
N SER A 249 -25.76 14.46 26.50
CA SER A 249 -26.34 14.19 27.83
C SER A 249 -26.69 12.70 27.99
N LYS A 250 -25.77 11.87 28.51
CA LYS A 250 -26.17 10.62 29.18
C LYS A 250 -26.34 10.91 30.66
N LYS A 251 -27.60 11.08 31.08
CA LYS A 251 -28.00 11.06 32.49
C LYS A 251 -27.70 9.67 33.05
N TYR A 252 -26.92 9.62 34.13
CA TYR A 252 -26.89 8.48 35.04
C TYR A 252 -28.27 8.35 35.69
N ASN A 253 -28.95 7.22 35.45
CA ASN A 253 -30.06 6.81 36.30
C ASN A 253 -29.50 5.89 37.40
N GLN A 254 -29.65 6.35 38.63
CA GLN A 254 -29.62 5.53 39.84
C GLN A 254 -30.95 4.78 40.00
N SER A 255 -30.85 3.54 40.47
CA SER A 255 -31.86 2.78 41.23
C SER A 255 -31.26 1.39 41.46
N SER A 256 -31.35 0.71 42.60
CA SER A 256 -31.80 0.97 43.96
C SER A 256 -31.31 -0.24 44.78
#